data_AF-A0A1J5PCG1-F1
#
_entry.id   AF-A0A1J5PCG1-F1
#
_cell.length_a   1.000
_cell.length_b   1.000
_cell.length_c   1.000
_cell.angle_alpha   90.00
_cell.angle_beta   90.00
_cell.angle_gamma   90.00
#
_symmetry.space_group_name_H-M   'P 1'
#
loop_
_entity.id
_entity.type
_entity.pdbx_description
1 polymer ?
#
loop_
_entity_poly.entity_id
_entity_poly.type
_entity_poly.pdbx_seq_one_letter_code
_entity_poly.pdbx_strand_id
1 'polypeptide(L)'
;MLPYLGALSTASFPAAIAGVATASGFAYGEVGNFTFGTDTVYDDSFTAVDSVKPNPECTPDFSNAANANGMYGCMFGNTGALTVGRFVPDHFTTTPTAAQGCATGGFTYSGQPFSSVRIDALNAAAGNTRNYSTSTGFSKTVTLCGAKGDDGSYNCSGSPAWSVGNATILPTSFLAGNGYYSGATPIISFTAIPTAPSALTLRAHDSDSVSSSGKTEITTNLYSGLLRLTSYTGSATAALQIPVQALYWGGSSWIINNHDSCTVIPSASIALSNYLDSTGAPTGCWTTTGSILGPLSGGHGNIILTTPASTCAGTVGPGSVSVALNLGSSTADTACLPSHPVTTGANEAYLRGRNGSCAASNSYAADPSATATFGIYTPESNKIVHLRELY
;
A
#
# COMPACT_ATOMS: atom_id res chain seq x y z
N MET A 1 17.31 29.06 7.66
CA MET A 1 16.04 29.81 7.80
C MET A 1 14.91 28.84 7.47
N LEU A 2 13.93 28.66 8.36
CA LEU A 2 12.82 27.75 8.09
C LEU A 2 11.95 28.33 6.96
N PRO A 3 11.53 27.51 5.97
CA PRO A 3 10.76 28.00 4.82
C PRO A 3 9.33 28.39 5.20
N TYR A 4 8.79 27.87 6.31
CA TYR A 4 7.49 28.25 6.85
C TYR A 4 7.66 28.71 8.29
N LEU A 5 7.54 30.02 8.49
CA LEU A 5 7.57 30.62 9.82
C LEU A 5 6.27 30.22 10.53
N GLY A 6 6.37 29.39 11.56
CA GLY A 6 5.24 29.14 12.46
C GLY A 6 4.78 30.46 13.07
N ALA A 7 3.48 30.66 13.21
CA ALA A 7 2.96 31.82 13.93
C ALA A 7 3.17 31.60 15.43
N LEU A 8 3.79 32.57 16.08
CA LEU A 8 3.91 32.65 17.54
C LEU A 8 2.96 33.75 18.02
N SER A 9 1.98 33.41 18.84
CA SER A 9 1.13 34.43 19.46
C SER A 9 1.93 35.22 20.49
N THR A 10 1.77 36.54 20.51
CA THR A 10 2.27 37.34 21.63
C THR A 10 1.45 37.06 22.89
N ALA A 11 2.10 37.02 24.04
CA ALA A 11 1.46 36.91 25.34
C ALA A 11 2.09 37.93 26.28
N SER A 12 1.26 38.65 27.03
CA SER A 12 1.72 39.58 28.07
C SER A 12 1.67 38.92 29.44
N PHE A 13 2.69 39.18 30.25
CA PHE A 13 2.69 38.80 31.65
C PHE A 13 2.06 39.93 32.46
N PRO A 14 1.06 39.66 33.32
CA PRO A 14 0.56 40.67 34.24
C PRO A 14 1.62 40.98 35.32
N ALA A 15 1.43 42.08 36.05
CA ALA A 15 2.24 42.38 37.22
C ALA A 15 2.27 41.17 38.19
N ALA A 16 3.46 40.80 38.64
CA ALA A 16 3.64 39.64 39.50
C ALA A 16 2.93 39.82 40.84
N ILE A 17 2.17 38.81 41.28
CA ILE A 17 1.57 38.75 42.61
C ILE A 17 2.34 37.70 43.41
N ALA A 18 2.89 38.10 44.55
CA ALA A 18 3.74 37.24 45.38
C ALA A 18 4.94 36.62 44.62
N GLY A 19 5.54 37.38 43.70
CA GLY A 19 6.70 36.95 42.91
C GLY A 19 6.38 36.05 41.72
N VAL A 20 5.10 35.86 41.39
CA VAL A 20 4.67 35.04 40.25
C VAL A 20 3.83 35.87 39.28
N ALA A 21 4.25 35.89 38.01
CA ALA A 21 3.45 36.37 36.90
C ALA A 21 3.14 35.17 35.98
N THR A 22 1.87 35.00 35.60
CA THR A 22 1.44 33.90 34.74
C THR A 22 0.77 34.45 33.49
N ALA A 23 1.34 34.13 32.33
CA ALA A 23 0.71 34.32 31.02
C ALA A 23 0.18 32.97 30.51
N SER A 24 -0.93 32.98 29.79
CA SER A 24 -1.52 31.81 29.14
C SER A 24 -1.85 32.11 27.68
N GLY A 25 -2.18 31.09 26.88
CA GLY A 25 -2.58 31.28 25.48
C GLY A 25 -1.42 31.43 24.49
N PHE A 26 -0.21 31.08 24.90
CA PHE A 26 0.93 31.00 23.98
C PHE A 26 0.75 29.84 23.00
N ALA A 27 0.64 30.15 21.71
CA ALA A 27 0.43 29.18 20.64
C ALA A 27 1.58 29.26 19.62
N TYR A 28 2.09 28.08 19.26
CA TYR A 28 3.00 27.89 18.13
C TYR A 28 2.35 26.92 17.13
N GLY A 29 2.15 27.40 15.90
CA GLY A 29 1.34 26.68 14.91
C GLY A 29 2.09 25.64 14.08
N GLU A 30 3.34 25.31 14.41
CA GLU A 30 4.17 24.45 13.56
C GLU A 30 5.03 23.42 14.32
N VAL A 31 5.64 22.49 13.58
CA VAL A 31 6.69 21.61 14.09
C VAL A 31 8.05 22.28 13.99
N GLY A 32 8.94 21.88 14.89
CA GLY A 32 10.27 22.43 14.97
C GLY A 32 10.52 23.17 16.27
N ASN A 33 11.28 24.23 16.20
CA ASN A 33 11.58 25.10 17.32
C ASN A 33 11.36 26.54 16.91
N PHE A 34 11.20 27.40 17.90
CA PHE A 34 11.28 28.84 17.72
C PHE A 34 12.33 29.39 18.67
N THR A 35 12.89 30.55 18.30
CA THR A 35 13.94 31.20 19.07
C THR A 35 13.50 32.61 19.39
N PHE A 36 13.44 32.93 20.68
CA PHE A 36 13.39 34.29 21.17
C PHE A 36 14.76 34.92 20.89
N GLY A 37 14.79 36.01 20.11
CA GLY A 37 15.99 36.81 19.93
C GLY A 37 16.36 37.56 21.20
N THR A 38 17.50 38.24 21.22
CA THR A 38 17.81 39.19 22.30
C THR A 38 16.68 40.23 22.41
N ASP A 39 16.37 40.63 23.64
CA ASP A 39 15.40 41.68 23.94
C ASP A 39 13.96 41.42 23.44
N THR A 40 13.59 40.16 23.19
CA THR A 40 12.23 39.78 22.74
C THR A 40 11.28 39.44 23.89
N VAL A 41 11.82 39.05 25.05
CA VAL A 41 11.08 38.96 26.31
C VAL A 41 11.63 40.04 27.22
N TYR A 42 10.84 41.08 27.46
CA TYR A 42 11.24 42.26 28.19
C TYR A 42 10.07 42.86 28.97
N ASP A 43 10.38 43.70 29.96
CA ASP A 43 9.37 44.51 30.67
C ASP A 43 9.27 45.88 29.98
N ASP A 44 8.13 46.17 29.38
CA ASP A 44 7.85 47.43 28.67
C ASP A 44 7.23 48.51 29.56
N SER A 45 6.98 48.18 30.83
CA SER A 45 6.26 49.04 31.78
C SER A 45 7.13 49.57 32.92
N PHE A 46 8.21 48.87 33.28
CA PHE A 46 9.05 49.17 34.43
C PHE A 46 9.58 50.61 34.43
N THR A 47 9.94 51.13 33.25
CA THR A 47 10.55 52.47 33.10
C THR A 47 9.68 53.43 32.29
N ALA A 48 8.39 53.10 32.13
CA ALA A 48 7.43 53.91 31.41
C ALA A 48 7.19 55.29 32.07
N VAL A 49 7.59 55.49 33.33
CA VAL A 49 7.54 56.80 33.99
C VAL A 49 8.81 57.62 33.74
N ASP A 50 9.97 56.97 33.57
CA ASP A 50 11.27 57.65 33.54
C ASP A 50 11.77 57.96 32.13
N SER A 51 11.23 57.26 31.12
CA SER A 51 11.59 57.42 29.71
C SER A 51 10.78 58.48 28.94
N VAL A 52 9.69 59.02 29.51
CA VAL A 52 8.74 59.95 28.83
C VAL A 52 8.48 61.27 29.57
N LYS A 53 9.22 61.55 30.66
CA LYS A 53 9.18 62.86 31.35
C LYS A 53 9.75 63.98 30.45
N PRO A 54 9.39 65.26 30.70
CA PRO A 54 10.01 66.42 30.02
C PRO A 54 11.54 66.44 30.09
N ASN A 55 12.11 65.85 31.15
CA ASN A 55 13.52 65.57 31.31
C ASN A 55 13.67 64.04 31.52
N PRO A 56 13.79 63.24 30.45
CA PRO A 56 13.91 61.79 30.58
C PRO A 56 15.22 61.44 31.28
N GLU A 57 15.17 60.43 32.15
CA GLU A 57 16.34 59.94 32.91
C GLU A 57 17.03 58.78 32.17
N CYS A 58 16.37 58.23 31.14
CA CYS A 58 16.83 57.12 30.31
C CYS A 58 16.20 57.14 28.92
N THR A 59 16.73 56.34 27.99
CA THR A 59 16.14 56.13 26.65
C THR A 59 15.23 54.90 26.62
N PRO A 60 14.11 54.92 25.86
CA PRO A 60 13.19 53.79 25.71
C PRO A 60 13.77 52.72 24.76
N ASP A 61 14.98 52.24 25.07
CA ASP A 61 15.71 51.22 24.33
C ASP A 61 16.53 50.34 25.28
N PHE A 62 17.25 49.37 24.71
CA PHE A 62 18.13 48.42 25.42
C PHE A 62 19.61 48.85 25.41
N SER A 63 19.92 50.12 25.08
CA SER A 63 21.31 50.56 24.90
C SER A 63 22.09 50.58 26.22
N ASN A 64 23.21 49.86 26.25
CA ASN A 64 24.18 49.94 27.35
C ASN A 64 25.27 51.00 27.10
N ALA A 65 25.10 51.87 26.10
CA ALA A 65 26.00 52.99 25.81
C ALA A 65 25.31 54.33 26.09
N ALA A 66 26.03 55.23 26.77
CA ALA A 66 25.55 56.57 27.03
C ALA A 66 25.38 57.36 25.72
N ASN A 67 24.23 57.99 25.53
CA ASN A 67 24.02 58.91 24.42
C ASN A 67 24.68 60.29 24.67
N ALA A 68 24.46 61.24 23.75
CA ALA A 68 25.03 62.59 23.85
C ALA A 68 24.64 63.37 25.13
N ASN A 69 23.54 62.98 25.79
CA ASN A 69 23.06 63.56 27.03
C ASN A 69 23.44 62.72 28.27
N GLY A 70 24.28 61.69 28.11
CA GLY A 70 24.69 60.80 29.21
C GLY A 70 23.66 59.73 29.59
N MET A 71 22.57 59.59 28.84
CA MET A 71 21.47 58.66 29.15
C MET A 71 21.74 57.27 28.59
N TYR A 72 21.35 56.25 29.34
CA TYR A 72 21.38 54.83 28.95
C TYR A 72 19.97 54.32 28.67
N GLY A 73 19.88 53.18 27.98
CA GLY A 73 18.64 52.44 27.78
C GLY A 73 18.10 51.89 29.09
N CYS A 74 16.78 51.94 29.25
CA CYS A 74 16.11 51.49 30.47
C CYS A 74 15.06 50.40 30.21
N MET A 75 15.08 49.79 29.03
CA MET A 75 14.40 48.51 28.82
C MET A 75 15.30 47.36 29.26
N PHE A 76 14.72 46.39 29.96
CA PHE A 76 15.42 45.19 30.42
C PHE A 76 14.80 43.97 29.73
N GLY A 77 15.62 43.28 28.95
CA GLY A 77 15.20 42.10 28.19
C GLY A 77 16.13 40.92 28.38
N ASN A 78 15.78 39.80 27.76
CA ASN A 78 16.64 38.63 27.71
C ASN A 78 17.94 38.95 26.95
N THR A 79 19.08 38.71 27.59
CA THR A 79 20.42 39.08 27.07
C THR A 79 20.97 38.14 25.99
N GLY A 80 20.26 37.04 25.71
CA GLY A 80 20.69 36.02 24.76
C GLY A 80 19.51 35.30 24.13
N ALA A 81 19.78 34.67 22.98
CA ALA A 81 18.76 33.93 22.27
C ALA A 81 18.32 32.68 23.07
N LEU A 82 17.01 32.50 23.21
CA LEU A 82 16.41 31.34 23.88
C LEU A 82 15.62 30.51 22.87
N THR A 83 16.07 29.29 22.60
CA THR A 83 15.36 28.35 21.72
C THR A 83 14.45 27.44 22.53
N VAL A 84 13.18 27.36 22.13
CA VAL A 84 12.16 26.50 22.74
C VAL A 84 11.72 25.44 21.73
N GLY A 85 11.65 24.19 22.18
CA GLY A 85 11.27 23.04 21.35
C GLY A 85 12.14 21.81 21.60
N ARG A 86 12.06 20.76 20.77
CA ARG A 86 11.35 20.68 19.49
C ARG A 86 9.89 20.21 19.62
N PHE A 87 8.96 20.94 19.01
CA PHE A 87 7.57 20.55 18.79
C PHE A 87 7.45 19.55 17.64
N VAL A 88 6.57 18.57 17.82
CA VAL A 88 6.29 17.49 16.86
C VAL A 88 4.84 17.58 16.37
N PRO A 89 4.46 16.92 15.28
CA PRO A 89 3.06 16.86 14.88
C PRO A 89 2.19 16.30 16.02
N ASP A 90 0.92 16.70 16.08
CA ASP A 90 -0.04 16.14 17.04
C ASP A 90 -0.32 14.67 16.71
N HIS A 91 -0.50 14.37 15.43
CA HIS A 91 -0.77 13.02 14.96
C HIS A 91 -0.43 12.83 13.49
N PHE A 92 -0.38 11.58 13.08
CA PHE A 92 -0.45 11.21 11.67
C PHE A 92 -1.87 10.86 11.26
N THR A 93 -2.15 10.91 9.97
CA THR A 93 -3.26 10.13 9.40
C THR A 93 -2.75 9.28 8.26
N THR A 94 -3.37 8.12 8.05
CA THR A 94 -3.16 7.33 6.85
C THR A 94 -4.43 7.41 6.02
N THR A 95 -4.33 8.03 4.84
CA THR A 95 -5.48 8.21 3.94
C THR A 95 -5.28 7.38 2.67
N PRO A 96 -6.33 6.68 2.21
CA PRO A 96 -6.26 5.97 0.95
C PRO A 96 -6.28 6.98 -0.19
N THR A 97 -5.24 6.97 -1.02
CA THR A 97 -5.33 7.49 -2.39
C THR A 97 -5.78 6.36 -3.34
N ALA A 98 -5.38 5.12 -3.05
CA ALA A 98 -5.92 3.85 -3.56
C ALA A 98 -5.33 2.69 -2.72
N ALA A 99 -5.62 2.64 -1.42
CA ALA A 99 -4.86 1.78 -0.52
C ALA A 99 -5.12 0.28 -0.72
N GLN A 100 -6.33 -0.11 -1.11
CA GLN A 100 -6.68 -1.53 -1.14
C GLN A 100 -6.25 -2.18 -2.46
N GLY A 101 -5.86 -3.46 -2.38
CA GLY A 101 -5.51 -4.25 -3.56
C GLY A 101 -6.69 -4.39 -4.54
N CYS A 102 -7.92 -4.42 -4.01
CA CYS A 102 -9.14 -4.24 -4.77
C CYS A 102 -10.06 -3.20 -4.11
N ALA A 103 -9.93 -1.94 -4.51
CA ALA A 103 -10.71 -0.83 -3.95
C ALA A 103 -12.23 -1.01 -4.12
N THR A 104 -12.68 -1.52 -5.27
CA THR A 104 -14.10 -1.82 -5.53
C THR A 104 -14.64 -2.93 -4.61
N GLY A 105 -13.78 -3.88 -4.25
CA GLY A 105 -14.13 -5.04 -3.45
C GLY A 105 -13.98 -4.85 -1.94
N GLY A 106 -13.33 -3.78 -1.47
CA GLY A 106 -13.16 -3.56 -0.02
C GLY A 106 -12.08 -4.44 0.64
N PHE A 107 -11.13 -5.00 -0.13
CA PHE A 107 -10.18 -5.99 0.38
C PHE A 107 -8.79 -5.91 -0.29
N THR A 108 -7.82 -6.58 0.33
CA THR A 108 -6.48 -6.83 -0.20
C THR A 108 -6.11 -8.30 0.01
N TYR A 109 -5.43 -8.94 -0.95
CA TYR A 109 -4.86 -10.27 -0.71
C TYR A 109 -3.56 -10.19 0.11
N SER A 110 -3.34 -11.19 0.96
CA SER A 110 -2.11 -11.34 1.75
C SER A 110 -0.88 -11.47 0.83
N GLY A 111 0.01 -10.48 0.87
CA GLY A 111 1.18 -10.39 -0.01
C GLY A 111 0.97 -9.51 -1.24
N GLN A 112 -0.24 -8.97 -1.43
CA GLN A 112 -0.51 -7.98 -2.48
C GLN A 112 -0.02 -6.59 -2.02
N PRO A 113 0.80 -5.89 -2.84
CA PRO A 113 1.19 -4.52 -2.56
C PRO A 113 0.00 -3.55 -2.63
N PHE A 114 -0.02 -2.59 -1.70
CA PHE A 114 -0.93 -1.44 -1.76
C PHE A 114 -0.49 -0.53 -2.91
N SER A 115 -1.43 0.03 -3.69
CA SER A 115 -1.08 0.86 -4.85
C SER A 115 -0.46 2.20 -4.45
N SER A 116 -1.02 2.85 -3.42
CA SER A 116 -0.44 4.04 -2.81
C SER A 116 -1.14 4.35 -1.48
N VAL A 117 -0.33 4.71 -0.48
CA VAL A 117 -0.74 5.22 0.83
C VAL A 117 -0.22 6.63 1.01
N ARG A 118 -1.10 7.52 1.47
CA ARG A 118 -0.76 8.89 1.88
C ARG A 118 -0.71 8.97 3.40
N ILE A 119 0.34 9.63 3.90
CA ILE A 119 0.61 9.85 5.31
C ILE A 119 0.72 11.35 5.53
N ASP A 120 -0.20 11.93 6.29
CA ASP A 120 -0.19 13.35 6.64
C ASP A 120 0.29 13.54 8.08
N ALA A 121 1.22 14.47 8.29
CA ALA A 121 1.63 14.96 9.60
C ALA A 121 0.80 16.20 9.94
N LEU A 122 -0.02 16.11 10.98
CA LEU A 122 -1.03 17.11 11.29
C LEU A 122 -0.79 17.75 12.65
N ASN A 123 -1.14 19.03 12.77
CA ASN A 123 -1.29 19.71 14.05
C ASN A 123 -2.66 19.37 14.70
N ALA A 124 -2.88 19.83 15.92
CA ALA A 124 -4.11 19.55 16.67
C ALA A 124 -5.39 20.13 16.01
N ALA A 125 -5.25 21.10 15.11
CA ALA A 125 -6.33 21.66 14.31
C ALA A 125 -6.50 20.97 12.94
N ALA A 126 -5.87 19.81 12.74
CA ALA A 126 -5.87 19.01 11.50
C ALA A 126 -5.27 19.71 10.26
N GLY A 127 -4.45 20.75 10.45
CA GLY A 127 -3.65 21.36 9.40
C GLY A 127 -2.30 20.67 9.23
N ASN A 128 -1.82 20.56 7.98
CA ASN A 128 -0.52 19.94 7.71
C ASN A 128 0.63 20.74 8.31
N THR A 129 1.53 20.03 8.99
CA THR A 129 2.75 20.63 9.57
C THR A 129 3.83 20.77 8.51
N ARG A 130 3.97 21.97 7.93
CA ARG A 130 4.70 22.21 6.66
C ARG A 130 6.23 22.07 6.76
N ASN A 131 6.79 22.28 7.94
CA ASN A 131 8.18 22.01 8.31
C ASN A 131 8.38 20.57 8.76
N TYR A 132 7.37 19.69 8.77
CA TYR A 132 7.61 18.25 8.86
C TYR A 132 8.15 17.77 7.51
N SER A 133 9.43 18.03 7.28
CA SER A 133 10.12 17.71 6.03
C SER A 133 11.60 17.41 6.26
N THR A 134 12.26 16.93 5.22
CA THR A 134 13.70 16.66 5.23
C THR A 134 14.51 17.95 5.25
N SER A 135 14.06 18.97 4.51
CA SER A 135 14.78 20.24 4.32
C SER A 135 14.92 21.05 5.62
N THR A 136 13.99 20.86 6.54
CA THR A 136 13.96 21.50 7.87
C THR A 136 14.58 20.62 8.96
N GLY A 137 14.87 19.35 8.64
CA GLY A 137 15.43 18.38 9.58
C GLY A 137 14.45 17.88 10.65
N PHE A 138 13.16 18.18 10.54
CA PHE A 138 12.18 17.78 11.56
C PHE A 138 11.39 16.51 11.25
N SER A 139 11.33 16.09 9.97
CA SER A 139 10.76 14.79 9.63
C SER A 139 11.55 13.64 10.26
N LYS A 140 10.83 12.58 10.63
CA LYS A 140 11.37 11.32 11.13
C LYS A 140 11.02 10.16 10.19
N THR A 141 11.68 9.04 10.42
CA THR A 141 11.30 7.78 9.81
C THR A 141 9.92 7.41 10.34
N VAL A 142 8.97 7.22 9.44
CA VAL A 142 7.63 6.76 9.78
C VAL A 142 7.52 5.29 9.42
N THR A 143 7.00 4.47 10.32
CA THR A 143 6.78 3.05 10.08
C THR A 143 5.28 2.76 10.06
N LEU A 144 4.85 2.06 9.01
CA LEU A 144 3.50 1.56 8.83
C LEU A 144 3.36 0.16 9.45
N CYS A 145 2.40 -0.03 10.37
CA CYS A 145 2.17 -1.31 11.04
C CYS A 145 0.69 -1.68 11.05
N GLY A 146 0.41 -2.97 11.14
CA GLY A 146 -0.95 -3.44 11.40
C GLY A 146 -1.34 -3.16 12.85
N ALA A 147 -2.47 -2.49 13.07
CA ALA A 147 -3.06 -2.31 14.38
C ALA A 147 -4.19 -3.32 14.60
N LYS A 148 -4.30 -3.83 15.84
CA LYS A 148 -5.41 -4.67 16.27
C LYS A 148 -6.34 -3.85 17.16
N GLY A 149 -7.32 -3.17 16.56
CA GLY A 149 -8.29 -2.36 17.29
C GLY A 149 -7.74 -1.04 17.83
N ASP A 150 -8.49 -0.45 18.76
CA ASP A 150 -8.35 0.95 19.21
C ASP A 150 -7.53 1.10 20.52
N ASP A 151 -6.94 0.03 21.04
CA ASP A 151 -6.24 0.02 22.34
C ASP A 151 -4.86 0.71 22.33
N GLY A 152 -4.51 1.36 21.21
CA GLY A 152 -3.20 2.01 21.00
C GLY A 152 -2.05 1.04 20.73
N SER A 153 -2.26 -0.27 20.87
CA SER A 153 -1.25 -1.29 20.56
C SER A 153 -1.08 -1.40 19.05
N TYR A 154 0.15 -1.18 18.58
CA TYR A 154 0.52 -1.38 17.18
C TYR A 154 1.42 -2.59 17.09
N ASN A 155 1.10 -3.49 16.17
CA ASN A 155 1.91 -4.67 15.96
C ASN A 155 2.52 -4.65 14.56
N CYS A 156 3.80 -4.29 14.52
CA CYS A 156 4.58 -4.45 13.30
C CYS A 156 4.85 -5.94 12.99
N SER A 157 4.53 -6.84 13.93
CA SER A 157 4.70 -8.30 13.84
C SER A 157 3.83 -9.07 14.86
N GLY A 158 2.58 -9.43 14.52
CA GLY A 158 1.75 -10.35 15.35
C GLY A 158 0.25 -10.05 15.47
N SER A 159 -0.42 -10.97 16.18
CA SER A 159 -1.82 -11.46 16.04
C SER A 159 -2.90 -10.52 15.44
N PRO A 160 -3.61 -10.93 14.36
CA PRO A 160 -3.35 -12.15 13.57
C PRO A 160 -1.90 -12.12 13.08
N ALA A 161 -1.24 -13.26 12.94
CA ALA A 161 0.19 -13.24 12.68
C ALA A 161 0.40 -12.72 11.24
N TRP A 162 0.66 -11.43 11.11
CA TRP A 162 0.92 -10.71 9.86
C TRP A 162 2.21 -9.90 9.96
N SER A 163 2.85 -9.72 8.82
CA SER A 163 4.08 -8.96 8.61
C SER A 163 3.82 -7.84 7.60
N VAL A 164 4.36 -6.66 7.85
CA VAL A 164 4.33 -5.54 6.90
C VAL A 164 5.71 -5.38 6.26
N GLY A 165 5.82 -5.72 4.98
CA GLY A 165 6.94 -5.36 4.12
C GLY A 165 6.78 -3.95 3.56
N ASN A 166 7.89 -3.32 3.17
CA ASN A 166 7.93 -1.92 2.69
C ASN A 166 7.22 -0.93 3.66
N ALA A 167 7.28 -1.21 4.96
CA ALA A 167 6.65 -0.43 6.02
C ALA A 167 7.32 0.90 6.31
N THR A 168 8.60 1.05 5.95
CA THR A 168 9.46 2.14 6.40
C THR A 168 9.49 3.28 5.39
N ILE A 169 9.03 4.45 5.83
CA ILE A 169 9.04 5.68 5.06
C ILE A 169 10.16 6.56 5.61
N LEU A 170 11.11 6.90 4.74
CA LEU A 170 12.28 7.66 5.14
C LEU A 170 11.91 9.13 5.40
N PRO A 171 12.65 9.83 6.27
CA PRO A 171 12.47 11.28 6.45
C PRO A 171 12.59 12.05 5.12
N THR A 172 13.43 11.55 4.21
CA THR A 172 13.65 12.09 2.85
C THR A 172 12.40 12.08 1.96
N SER A 173 11.38 11.30 2.32
CA SER A 173 10.12 11.20 1.59
C SER A 173 9.18 12.39 1.85
N PHE A 174 9.34 13.10 2.97
CA PHE A 174 8.51 14.25 3.33
C PHE A 174 9.10 15.53 2.73
N LEU A 175 8.49 16.01 1.64
CA LEU A 175 8.94 17.21 0.93
C LEU A 175 8.54 18.50 1.66
N ALA A 176 9.39 19.52 1.53
CA ALA A 176 9.19 20.82 2.14
C ALA A 176 7.84 21.45 1.75
N GLY A 177 7.09 21.96 2.73
CA GLY A 177 5.87 22.74 2.48
C GLY A 177 4.58 21.94 2.38
N ASN A 178 4.70 20.62 2.35
CA ASN A 178 3.56 19.73 2.23
C ASN A 178 3.13 19.18 3.59
N GLY A 179 4.06 18.77 4.45
CA GLY A 179 3.75 18.10 5.71
C GLY A 179 3.11 16.72 5.51
N TYR A 180 3.27 16.11 4.33
CA TYR A 180 2.77 14.77 4.02
C TYR A 180 3.69 14.06 3.04
N TYR A 181 3.52 12.74 2.96
CA TYR A 181 4.08 11.87 1.93
C TYR A 181 2.95 11.09 1.24
N SER A 182 3.01 10.94 -0.09
CA SER A 182 2.05 10.16 -0.87
C SER A 182 2.80 9.28 -1.85
N GLY A 183 2.74 7.96 -1.63
CA GLY A 183 3.48 7.00 -2.47
C GLY A 183 3.98 5.76 -1.74
N ALA A 184 3.61 5.57 -0.47
CA ALA A 184 3.96 4.35 0.24
C ALA A 184 3.23 3.15 -0.37
N THR A 185 3.95 2.05 -0.62
CA THR A 185 3.41 0.80 -1.20
C THR A 185 3.68 -0.39 -0.26
N PRO A 186 3.13 -0.37 0.97
CA PRO A 186 3.32 -1.46 1.91
C PRO A 186 2.77 -2.78 1.35
N ILE A 187 3.43 -3.87 1.73
CA ILE A 187 2.99 -5.24 1.42
C ILE A 187 2.61 -5.87 2.75
N ILE A 188 1.38 -6.37 2.87
CA ILE A 188 0.89 -6.94 4.12
C ILE A 188 0.56 -8.40 3.88
N SER A 189 1.20 -9.27 4.65
CA SER A 189 1.10 -10.71 4.49
C SER A 189 0.75 -11.36 5.81
N PHE A 190 -0.09 -12.39 5.80
CA PHE A 190 -0.12 -13.34 6.90
C PHE A 190 1.21 -14.09 6.97
N THR A 191 1.72 -14.32 8.17
CA THR A 191 2.92 -15.12 8.42
C THR A 191 2.67 -16.62 8.24
N ALA A 192 1.39 -17.03 8.28
CA ALA A 192 0.94 -18.38 7.96
C ALA A 192 -0.12 -18.31 6.86
N ILE A 193 0.04 -19.12 5.82
CA ILE A 193 -0.92 -19.24 4.73
C ILE A 193 -1.39 -20.70 4.65
N PRO A 194 -2.71 -20.95 4.61
CA PRO A 194 -3.79 -19.97 4.57
C PRO A 194 -4.21 -19.52 5.99
N THR A 195 -4.70 -18.29 6.09
CA THR A 195 -5.30 -17.74 7.32
C THR A 195 -6.70 -17.20 6.97
N ALA A 196 -7.65 -17.34 7.90
CA ALA A 196 -9.01 -16.84 7.72
C ALA A 196 -9.03 -15.30 7.56
N PRO A 197 -10.08 -14.71 6.97
CA PRO A 197 -10.16 -13.28 6.76
C PRO A 197 -9.97 -12.49 8.06
N SER A 198 -9.26 -11.37 7.98
CA SER A 198 -9.09 -10.48 9.12
C SER A 198 -9.16 -9.01 8.73
N ALA A 199 -9.78 -8.20 9.58
CA ALA A 199 -9.84 -6.76 9.40
C ALA A 199 -8.51 -6.13 9.82
N LEU A 200 -7.89 -5.42 8.89
CA LEU A 200 -6.65 -4.68 9.06
C LEU A 200 -6.93 -3.20 9.28
N THR A 201 -6.20 -2.60 10.23
CA THR A 201 -6.01 -1.15 10.31
C THR A 201 -4.53 -0.83 10.12
N LEU A 202 -4.20 0.08 9.21
CA LEU A 202 -2.82 0.44 8.89
C LEU A 202 -2.43 1.74 9.60
N ARG A 203 -1.57 1.62 10.61
CA ARG A 203 -1.14 2.69 11.49
C ARG A 203 0.22 3.24 11.09
N ALA A 204 0.32 4.56 11.01
CA ALA A 204 1.61 5.26 10.94
C ALA A 204 2.10 5.60 12.34
N HIS A 205 3.41 5.44 12.59
CA HIS A 205 4.05 5.93 13.81
C HIS A 205 5.51 6.30 13.56
N ASP A 206 6.09 7.13 14.42
CA ASP A 206 7.52 7.46 14.40
C ASP A 206 8.18 7.31 15.79
N SER A 207 9.46 7.70 15.88
CA SER A 207 10.24 7.65 17.13
C SER A 207 9.90 8.74 18.14
N ASP A 208 9.17 9.77 17.73
CA ASP A 208 8.71 10.85 18.61
C ASP A 208 7.35 10.52 19.25
N SER A 209 6.87 9.28 19.09
CA SER A 209 5.56 8.79 19.54
C SER A 209 4.37 9.47 18.84
N VAL A 210 4.60 10.10 17.69
CA VAL A 210 3.52 10.60 16.84
C VAL A 210 2.90 9.40 16.14
N SER A 211 1.57 9.28 16.18
CA SER A 211 0.85 8.13 15.64
C SER A 211 -0.47 8.53 14.97
N SER A 212 -0.98 7.67 14.10
CA SER A 212 -2.36 7.75 13.60
C SER A 212 -3.40 7.04 14.47
N SER A 213 -3.00 6.47 15.61
CA SER A 213 -3.92 5.77 16.52
C SER A 213 -5.10 6.65 16.94
N GLY A 214 -6.32 6.14 16.77
CA GLY A 214 -7.55 6.87 17.11
C GLY A 214 -7.82 8.10 16.23
N LYS A 215 -7.12 8.20 15.10
CA LYS A 215 -7.31 9.22 14.06
C LYS A 215 -7.79 8.53 12.78
N THR A 216 -7.64 9.18 11.63
CA THR A 216 -7.93 8.54 10.35
C THR A 216 -6.85 7.50 10.03
N GLU A 217 -7.26 6.23 9.96
CA GLU A 217 -6.42 5.10 9.58
C GLU A 217 -7.05 4.34 8.41
N ILE A 218 -6.22 3.84 7.49
CA ILE A 218 -6.69 2.95 6.42
C ILE A 218 -7.18 1.66 7.05
N THR A 219 -8.40 1.26 6.70
CA THR A 219 -8.96 -0.05 7.05
C THR A 219 -9.24 -0.87 5.79
N THR A 220 -9.01 -2.19 5.87
CA THR A 220 -9.30 -3.13 4.77
C THR A 220 -9.45 -4.55 5.30
N ASN A 221 -10.10 -5.42 4.54
CA ASN A 221 -10.08 -6.85 4.82
C ASN A 221 -8.87 -7.50 4.16
N LEU A 222 -8.11 -8.31 4.91
CA LEU A 222 -7.00 -9.09 4.40
C LEU A 222 -7.44 -10.53 4.17
N TYR A 223 -7.22 -11.04 2.95
CA TYR A 223 -7.61 -12.40 2.55
C TYR A 223 -6.38 -13.23 2.15
N SER A 224 -6.27 -14.48 2.59
CA SER A 224 -5.43 -15.46 1.89
C SER A 224 -6.11 -15.80 0.56
N GLY A 225 -5.49 -15.45 -0.56
CA GLY A 225 -6.03 -15.64 -1.90
C GLY A 225 -5.41 -16.81 -2.64
N LEU A 226 -6.14 -17.34 -3.63
CA LEU A 226 -5.58 -18.18 -4.68
C LEU A 226 -6.34 -18.02 -5.99
N LEU A 227 -5.67 -18.26 -7.11
CA LEU A 227 -6.31 -18.48 -8.40
C LEU A 227 -6.42 -19.98 -8.69
N ARG A 228 -7.61 -20.41 -9.13
CA ARG A 228 -7.89 -21.77 -9.59
C ARG A 228 -8.21 -21.74 -11.07
N LEU A 229 -7.53 -22.57 -11.86
CA LEU A 229 -8.01 -22.96 -13.18
C LEU A 229 -8.70 -24.31 -13.09
N THR A 230 -9.73 -24.51 -13.91
CA THR A 230 -10.43 -25.78 -14.03
C THR A 230 -10.25 -26.31 -15.45
N SER A 231 -9.83 -27.57 -15.58
CA SER A 231 -9.75 -28.24 -16.89
C SER A 231 -11.08 -28.17 -17.62
N TYR A 232 -11.02 -27.97 -18.94
CA TYR A 232 -12.20 -27.79 -19.76
C TYR A 232 -12.06 -28.51 -21.10
N THR A 233 -13.17 -29.09 -21.56
CA THR A 233 -13.26 -29.84 -22.82
C THR A 233 -14.32 -29.21 -23.69
N GLY A 234 -14.01 -28.99 -24.98
CA GLY A 234 -14.93 -28.37 -25.92
C GLY A 234 -14.77 -28.90 -27.34
N SER A 235 -15.32 -28.18 -28.31
CA SER A 235 -15.23 -28.55 -29.73
C SER A 235 -13.80 -28.42 -30.26
N ALA A 236 -13.42 -29.27 -31.22
CA ALA A 236 -12.15 -29.14 -31.94
C ALA A 236 -12.10 -27.94 -32.90
N THR A 237 -13.26 -27.35 -33.22
CA THR A 237 -13.40 -26.29 -34.22
C THR A 237 -13.84 -24.94 -33.65
N ALA A 238 -13.92 -24.81 -32.33
CA ALA A 238 -14.33 -23.58 -31.65
C ALA A 238 -13.27 -23.10 -30.66
N ALA A 239 -13.30 -21.80 -30.35
CA ALA A 239 -12.51 -21.27 -29.25
C ALA A 239 -12.97 -21.90 -27.93
N LEU A 240 -12.03 -22.12 -27.02
CA LEU A 240 -12.28 -22.77 -25.75
C LEU A 240 -12.20 -21.76 -24.61
N GLN A 241 -13.19 -21.77 -23.73
CA GLN A 241 -13.24 -20.89 -22.56
C GLN A 241 -12.94 -21.72 -21.30
N ILE A 242 -11.76 -21.50 -20.73
CA ILE A 242 -11.30 -22.18 -19.52
C ILE A 242 -11.64 -21.30 -18.32
N PRO A 243 -12.49 -21.78 -17.38
CA PRO A 243 -12.83 -21.00 -16.20
C PRO A 243 -11.61 -20.76 -15.31
N VAL A 244 -11.42 -19.50 -14.93
CA VAL A 244 -10.52 -19.09 -13.86
C VAL A 244 -11.33 -18.46 -12.73
N GLN A 245 -10.98 -18.81 -11.48
CA GLN A 245 -11.66 -18.33 -10.30
C GLN A 245 -10.67 -17.82 -9.26
N ALA A 246 -10.90 -16.61 -8.75
CA ALA A 246 -10.24 -16.11 -7.56
C ALA A 246 -11.00 -16.59 -6.32
N LEU A 247 -10.28 -17.25 -5.42
CA LEU A 247 -10.80 -17.77 -4.17
C LEU A 247 -10.10 -17.12 -3.00
N TYR A 248 -10.76 -17.11 -1.85
CA TYR A 248 -10.16 -16.82 -0.57
C TYR A 248 -10.38 -17.95 0.43
N TRP A 249 -9.51 -18.07 1.43
CA TRP A 249 -9.68 -19.06 2.49
C TRP A 249 -10.71 -18.58 3.51
N GLY A 250 -11.84 -19.27 3.62
CA GLY A 250 -12.91 -18.96 4.59
C GLY A 250 -12.67 -19.47 6.01
N GLY A 251 -11.48 -20.04 6.30
CA GLY A 251 -11.14 -20.65 7.58
C GLY A 251 -11.15 -22.18 7.58
N SER A 252 -11.93 -22.80 6.69
CA SER A 252 -11.97 -24.27 6.53
C SER A 252 -11.95 -24.74 5.08
N SER A 253 -12.30 -23.87 4.13
CA SER A 253 -12.32 -24.19 2.70
C SER A 253 -12.03 -22.94 1.87
N TRP A 254 -11.66 -23.17 0.62
CA TRP A 254 -11.53 -22.12 -0.39
C TRP A 254 -12.90 -21.77 -0.96
N ILE A 255 -13.28 -20.50 -0.87
CA ILE A 255 -14.57 -19.96 -1.30
C ILE A 255 -14.31 -18.91 -2.39
N ILE A 256 -15.20 -18.79 -3.36
CA ILE A 256 -15.08 -17.77 -4.42
C ILE A 256 -15.09 -16.38 -3.78
N ASN A 257 -14.12 -15.54 -4.16
CA ASN A 257 -14.11 -14.14 -3.78
C ASN A 257 -15.01 -13.33 -4.71
N ASN A 258 -16.31 -13.33 -4.44
CA ASN A 258 -17.29 -12.57 -5.23
C ASN A 258 -17.13 -11.04 -5.15
N HIS A 259 -16.22 -10.53 -4.32
CA HIS A 259 -15.84 -9.13 -4.25
C HIS A 259 -14.69 -8.78 -5.20
N ASP A 260 -14.01 -9.77 -5.79
CA ASP A 260 -12.88 -9.54 -6.67
C ASP A 260 -13.35 -9.07 -8.05
N SER A 261 -13.18 -7.78 -8.31
CA SER A 261 -13.36 -7.19 -9.64
C SER A 261 -12.10 -6.48 -10.13
N CYS A 262 -10.95 -6.84 -9.57
CA CYS A 262 -9.71 -6.08 -9.73
C CYS A 262 -8.53 -6.92 -10.19
N THR A 263 -8.51 -8.24 -9.93
CA THR A 263 -7.44 -9.12 -10.40
C THR A 263 -7.41 -9.17 -11.92
N VAL A 264 -6.25 -8.88 -12.51
CA VAL A 264 -6.03 -8.86 -13.96
C VAL A 264 -4.94 -9.85 -14.29
N ILE A 265 -5.28 -10.91 -15.02
CA ILE A 265 -4.30 -11.88 -15.50
C ILE A 265 -3.76 -11.36 -16.84
N PRO A 266 -2.47 -11.04 -16.99
CA PRO A 266 -1.95 -10.61 -18.28
C PRO A 266 -1.92 -11.78 -19.28
N SER A 267 -2.34 -11.59 -20.53
CA SER A 267 -2.29 -12.65 -21.55
C SER A 267 -0.87 -13.22 -21.74
N ALA A 268 0.17 -12.40 -21.55
CA ALA A 268 1.58 -12.81 -21.63
C ALA A 268 2.04 -13.76 -20.50
N SER A 269 1.24 -13.90 -19.44
CA SER A 269 1.50 -14.84 -18.33
C SER A 269 0.96 -16.24 -18.59
N ILE A 270 0.19 -16.44 -19.66
CA ILE A 270 -0.39 -17.74 -20.00
C ILE A 270 0.66 -18.61 -20.67
N ALA A 271 1.06 -19.68 -20.00
CA ALA A 271 1.95 -20.71 -20.53
C ALA A 271 1.12 -21.83 -21.16
N LEU A 272 1.46 -22.19 -22.40
CA LEU A 272 0.85 -23.30 -23.14
C LEU A 272 1.91 -24.35 -23.45
N SER A 273 1.78 -25.53 -22.86
CA SER A 273 2.77 -26.60 -22.97
C SER A 273 2.13 -27.96 -23.19
N ASN A 274 2.96 -28.98 -23.45
CA ASN A 274 2.53 -30.38 -23.54
C ASN A 274 1.34 -30.58 -24.51
N TYR A 275 1.51 -30.13 -25.75
CA TYR A 275 0.54 -30.36 -26.82
C TYR A 275 0.49 -31.86 -27.16
N LEU A 276 -0.69 -32.45 -27.05
CA LEU A 276 -0.96 -33.85 -27.34
C LEU A 276 -1.94 -33.98 -28.51
N ASP A 277 -1.77 -35.02 -29.32
CA ASP A 277 -2.74 -35.41 -30.33
C ASP A 277 -3.86 -36.30 -29.75
N SER A 278 -4.75 -36.79 -30.62
CA SER A 278 -5.89 -37.63 -30.24
C SER A 278 -5.52 -38.98 -29.62
N THR A 279 -4.26 -39.42 -29.77
CA THR A 279 -3.73 -40.65 -29.17
C THR A 279 -3.02 -40.42 -27.84
N GLY A 280 -2.89 -39.15 -27.43
CA GLY A 280 -2.12 -38.74 -26.26
C GLY A 280 -0.63 -38.63 -26.52
N ALA A 281 -0.17 -38.67 -27.78
CA ALA A 281 1.24 -38.52 -28.12
C ALA A 281 1.62 -37.03 -28.25
N PRO A 282 2.82 -36.62 -27.79
CA PRO A 282 3.31 -35.26 -27.99
C PRO A 282 3.34 -34.87 -29.47
N THR A 283 2.83 -33.69 -29.79
CA THR A 283 2.73 -33.21 -31.18
C THR A 283 3.07 -31.73 -31.30
N GLY A 284 3.71 -31.38 -32.41
CA GLY A 284 3.94 -29.99 -32.82
C GLY A 284 3.04 -29.54 -33.98
N CYS A 285 2.01 -30.33 -34.32
CA CYS A 285 1.21 -30.15 -35.53
C CYS A 285 -0.02 -29.24 -35.39
N TRP A 286 -0.26 -28.71 -34.20
CA TRP A 286 -1.25 -27.68 -33.98
C TRP A 286 -0.82 -26.73 -32.87
N THR A 287 -1.43 -25.54 -32.85
CA THR A 287 -1.19 -24.52 -31.82
C THR A 287 -2.48 -23.81 -31.46
N THR A 288 -2.48 -23.16 -30.31
CA THR A 288 -3.53 -22.23 -29.88
C THR A 288 -2.87 -21.05 -29.17
N THR A 289 -3.60 -19.95 -29.01
CA THR A 289 -3.16 -18.77 -28.28
C THR A 289 -4.12 -18.48 -27.15
N GLY A 290 -3.57 -18.17 -25.97
CA GLY A 290 -4.34 -17.82 -24.78
C GLY A 290 -4.51 -16.30 -24.64
N SER A 291 -5.69 -15.89 -24.22
CA SER A 291 -6.01 -14.51 -23.88
C SER A 291 -7.04 -14.46 -22.76
N ILE A 292 -7.20 -13.30 -22.12
CA ILE A 292 -8.28 -13.03 -21.18
C ILE A 292 -8.82 -11.62 -21.39
N LEU A 293 -10.10 -11.42 -21.11
CA LEU A 293 -10.78 -10.15 -21.30
C LEU A 293 -10.99 -9.45 -19.96
N GLY A 294 -10.18 -8.44 -19.69
CA GLY A 294 -10.34 -7.55 -18.54
C GLY A 294 -10.00 -8.19 -17.19
N PRO A 295 -10.28 -7.48 -16.08
CA PRO A 295 -10.20 -8.05 -14.75
C PRO A 295 -11.26 -9.14 -14.57
N LEU A 296 -11.07 -9.96 -13.54
CA LEU A 296 -12.14 -10.85 -13.06
C LEU A 296 -13.38 -10.03 -12.70
N SER A 297 -14.54 -10.67 -12.73
CA SER A 297 -15.83 -10.11 -12.32
C SER A 297 -16.43 -11.00 -11.26
N GLY A 298 -16.51 -10.51 -10.03
CA GLY A 298 -16.92 -11.29 -8.87
C GLY A 298 -16.10 -12.57 -8.68
N GLY A 299 -14.78 -12.48 -8.88
CA GLY A 299 -13.86 -13.61 -8.76
C GLY A 299 -13.97 -14.62 -9.89
N HIS A 300 -14.66 -14.30 -10.98
CA HIS A 300 -14.80 -15.17 -12.15
C HIS A 300 -14.18 -14.55 -13.40
N GLY A 301 -13.59 -15.39 -14.23
CA GLY A 301 -13.13 -15.03 -15.57
C GLY A 301 -12.93 -16.26 -16.43
N ASN A 302 -12.65 -16.04 -17.71
CA ASN A 302 -12.37 -17.11 -18.66
C ASN A 302 -11.08 -16.81 -19.40
N ILE A 303 -10.15 -17.77 -19.40
CA ILE A 303 -9.08 -17.79 -20.38
C ILE A 303 -9.66 -18.30 -21.69
N ILE A 304 -9.52 -17.51 -22.74
CA ILE A 304 -9.96 -17.85 -24.09
C ILE A 304 -8.77 -18.39 -24.85
N LEU A 305 -8.81 -19.68 -25.16
CA LEU A 305 -7.93 -20.30 -26.13
C LEU A 305 -8.56 -20.19 -27.52
N THR A 306 -7.80 -19.70 -28.50
CA THR A 306 -8.26 -19.64 -29.89
C THR A 306 -8.50 -21.04 -30.46
N THR A 307 -9.32 -21.10 -31.51
CA THR A 307 -9.51 -22.33 -32.30
C THR A 307 -8.16 -22.94 -32.68
N PRO A 308 -7.96 -24.26 -32.52
CA PRO A 308 -6.71 -24.91 -32.90
C PRO A 308 -6.35 -24.63 -34.36
N ALA A 309 -5.14 -24.13 -34.58
CA ALA A 309 -4.59 -23.86 -35.91
C ALA A 309 -3.59 -24.95 -36.28
N SER A 310 -3.69 -25.51 -37.49
CA SER A 310 -2.75 -26.51 -37.97
C SER A 310 -1.41 -25.86 -38.29
N THR A 311 -0.32 -26.48 -37.85
CA THR A 311 1.06 -26.16 -38.23
C THR A 311 1.67 -27.21 -39.15
N CYS A 312 0.98 -28.34 -39.35
CA CYS A 312 1.34 -29.42 -40.26
C CYS A 312 0.35 -29.54 -41.43
N ALA A 313 0.71 -30.35 -42.44
CA ALA A 313 -0.22 -30.74 -43.49
C ALA A 313 -1.32 -31.67 -42.92
N GLY A 314 -2.57 -31.23 -42.95
CA GLY A 314 -3.72 -31.99 -42.44
C GLY A 314 -4.76 -31.11 -41.76
N THR A 315 -5.88 -31.73 -41.37
CA THR A 315 -6.89 -31.08 -40.52
C THR A 315 -6.49 -31.25 -39.05
N VAL A 316 -6.70 -30.24 -38.23
CA VAL A 316 -6.45 -30.36 -36.78
C VAL A 316 -7.45 -31.36 -36.20
N GLY A 317 -6.93 -32.50 -35.74
CA GLY A 317 -7.69 -33.51 -35.02
C GLY A 317 -7.89 -33.14 -33.55
N PRO A 318 -8.66 -33.95 -32.79
CA PRO A 318 -8.77 -33.78 -31.35
C PRO A 318 -7.41 -33.80 -30.67
N GLY A 319 -7.27 -33.07 -29.57
CA GLY A 319 -6.01 -32.98 -28.84
C GLY A 319 -6.15 -32.20 -27.54
N SER A 320 -5.08 -32.15 -26.75
CA SER A 320 -5.06 -31.40 -25.49
C SER A 320 -3.79 -30.59 -25.33
N VAL A 321 -3.89 -29.47 -24.62
CA VAL A 321 -2.76 -28.63 -24.21
C VAL A 321 -2.84 -28.37 -22.71
N SER A 322 -1.69 -28.32 -22.06
CA SER A 322 -1.59 -27.88 -20.66
C SER A 322 -1.51 -26.37 -20.60
N VAL A 323 -2.33 -25.77 -19.74
CA VAL A 323 -2.39 -24.32 -19.53
C VAL A 323 -1.91 -24.04 -18.12
N ALA A 324 -0.98 -23.12 -17.96
CA ALA A 324 -0.55 -22.60 -16.66
C ALA A 324 -0.54 -21.07 -16.66
N LEU A 325 -0.68 -20.46 -15.48
CA LEU A 325 -0.54 -19.02 -15.29
C LEU A 325 0.75 -18.73 -14.53
N ASN A 326 1.70 -18.05 -15.17
CA ASN A 326 2.90 -17.56 -14.49
C ASN A 326 2.54 -16.38 -13.58
N LEU A 327 2.18 -16.65 -12.32
CA LEU A 327 1.84 -15.62 -11.35
C LEU A 327 3.09 -14.97 -10.72
N GLY A 328 4.29 -15.46 -11.04
CA GLY A 328 5.54 -14.95 -10.49
C GLY A 328 6.02 -13.67 -11.14
N SER A 329 7.30 -13.35 -10.92
CA SER A 329 8.04 -12.28 -11.62
C SER A 329 9.07 -12.83 -12.62
N SER A 330 9.23 -14.14 -12.69
CA SER A 330 10.17 -14.84 -13.58
C SER A 330 9.63 -14.99 -15.00
N THR A 331 10.48 -15.46 -15.91
CA THR A 331 10.14 -15.75 -17.32
C THR A 331 9.50 -17.12 -17.54
N ALA A 332 9.16 -17.84 -16.48
CA ALA A 332 8.55 -19.17 -16.53
C ALA A 332 7.63 -19.35 -15.31
N ASP A 333 6.55 -20.12 -15.50
CA ASP A 333 5.67 -20.54 -14.43
C ASP A 333 6.31 -21.60 -13.54
N THR A 334 5.75 -21.79 -12.34
CA THR A 334 6.14 -22.82 -11.37
C THR A 334 5.01 -23.82 -11.14
N ALA A 335 4.18 -24.07 -12.16
CA ALA A 335 3.11 -25.06 -12.05
C ALA A 335 3.70 -26.47 -11.96
N CYS A 336 2.92 -27.46 -11.53
CA CYS A 336 3.39 -28.85 -11.54
C CYS A 336 3.21 -29.50 -12.92
N LEU A 337 3.86 -28.93 -13.93
CA LEU A 337 3.87 -29.42 -15.32
C LEU A 337 5.29 -29.86 -15.73
N PRO A 338 5.45 -30.75 -16.72
CA PRO A 338 6.78 -31.19 -17.17
C PRO A 338 7.57 -30.13 -17.96
N SER A 339 6.90 -29.07 -18.44
CA SER A 339 7.49 -28.07 -19.34
C SER A 339 6.91 -26.68 -19.04
N HIS A 340 7.80 -25.69 -18.99
CA HIS A 340 7.52 -24.29 -18.67
C HIS A 340 8.04 -23.37 -19.79
N PRO A 341 7.22 -23.12 -20.83
CA PRO A 341 7.56 -22.16 -21.89
C PRO A 341 7.82 -20.76 -21.34
N VAL A 342 8.57 -19.98 -22.11
CA VAL A 342 8.84 -18.58 -21.74
C VAL A 342 7.54 -17.78 -21.74
N THR A 343 7.28 -17.11 -20.64
CA THR A 343 6.15 -16.20 -20.40
C THR A 343 6.64 -14.94 -19.70
N THR A 344 5.76 -13.96 -19.51
CA THR A 344 6.01 -12.81 -18.63
C THR A 344 5.23 -13.00 -17.34
N GLY A 345 5.91 -12.94 -16.19
CA GLY A 345 5.27 -13.07 -14.88
C GLY A 345 4.22 -11.99 -14.61
N ALA A 346 3.08 -12.38 -14.03
CA ALA A 346 1.99 -11.48 -13.71
C ALA A 346 2.25 -10.59 -12.48
N ASN A 347 3.25 -10.91 -11.66
CA ASN A 347 3.51 -10.28 -10.34
C ASN A 347 2.35 -10.45 -9.35
N GLU A 348 1.68 -11.60 -9.41
CA GLU A 348 0.54 -11.98 -8.56
C GLU A 348 0.84 -13.22 -7.72
N ALA A 349 2.09 -13.39 -7.25
CA ALA A 349 2.54 -14.58 -6.54
C ALA A 349 1.73 -14.86 -5.24
N TYR A 350 1.05 -13.83 -4.71
CA TYR A 350 0.11 -13.92 -3.59
C TYR A 350 -1.19 -14.69 -3.92
N LEU A 351 -1.42 -15.07 -5.18
CA LEU A 351 -2.53 -15.91 -5.63
C LEU A 351 -2.09 -17.34 -5.98
N ARG A 352 -0.86 -17.73 -5.65
CA ARG A 352 -0.37 -19.10 -5.81
C ARG A 352 -0.99 -20.05 -4.78
N GLY A 353 -1.00 -21.33 -5.14
CA GLY A 353 -1.67 -22.37 -4.36
C GLY A 353 -0.78 -23.58 -4.09
N ARG A 354 -1.38 -24.57 -3.43
CA ARG A 354 -0.86 -25.94 -3.40
C ARG A 354 -1.35 -26.73 -4.62
N ASN A 355 -1.06 -26.22 -5.81
CA ASN A 355 -1.52 -26.81 -7.06
C ASN A 355 -0.63 -28.01 -7.44
N GLY A 356 -1.21 -29.19 -7.66
CA GLY A 356 -0.49 -30.40 -8.10
C GLY A 356 0.37 -31.09 -7.02
N SER A 357 1.27 -31.97 -7.45
CA SER A 357 2.06 -32.87 -6.56
C SER A 357 3.57 -32.61 -6.56
N CYS A 358 4.03 -31.45 -7.06
CA CYS A 358 5.45 -31.10 -7.11
C CYS A 358 5.93 -30.42 -5.82
N ALA A 359 7.24 -30.31 -5.60
CA ALA A 359 7.78 -29.74 -4.35
C ALA A 359 7.24 -28.33 -4.03
N ALA A 360 7.00 -27.49 -5.04
CA ALA A 360 6.39 -26.17 -4.89
C ALA A 360 4.92 -26.21 -4.41
N SER A 361 4.21 -27.33 -4.63
CA SER A 361 2.83 -27.49 -4.18
C SER A 361 2.73 -27.72 -2.67
N ASN A 362 3.83 -28.06 -1.98
CA ASN A 362 3.82 -28.18 -0.52
C ASN A 362 3.93 -26.82 0.21
N SER A 363 4.25 -25.72 -0.51
CA SER A 363 4.57 -24.41 0.08
C SER A 363 3.70 -23.23 -0.42
N TYR A 364 2.50 -23.48 -0.97
CA TYR A 364 1.65 -22.43 -1.56
C TYR A 364 2.36 -21.57 -2.63
N ALA A 365 3.33 -22.17 -3.33
CA ALA A 365 4.17 -21.50 -4.30
C ALA A 365 3.97 -22.01 -5.74
N ALA A 366 3.03 -22.94 -5.95
CA ALA A 366 2.75 -23.50 -7.26
C ALA A 366 1.75 -22.63 -8.02
N ASP A 367 2.13 -22.27 -9.24
CA ASP A 367 1.23 -21.63 -10.20
C ASP A 367 0.08 -22.58 -10.56
N PRO A 368 -1.14 -22.07 -10.77
CA PRO A 368 -2.27 -22.91 -11.12
C PRO A 368 -2.15 -23.37 -12.57
N SER A 369 -2.59 -24.60 -12.81
CA SER A 369 -2.63 -25.20 -14.14
C SER A 369 -3.91 -25.99 -14.37
N ALA A 370 -4.23 -26.20 -15.64
CA ALA A 370 -5.37 -26.96 -16.12
C ALA A 370 -5.04 -27.64 -17.45
N THR A 371 -5.89 -28.60 -17.85
CA THR A 371 -5.84 -29.22 -19.16
C THR A 371 -6.98 -28.71 -20.01
N ALA A 372 -6.65 -28.26 -21.21
CA ALA A 372 -7.59 -27.80 -22.22
C ALA A 372 -7.68 -28.85 -23.32
N THR A 373 -8.88 -29.40 -23.54
CA THR A 373 -9.09 -30.48 -24.51
C THR A 373 -10.02 -30.01 -25.63
N PHE A 374 -9.49 -30.05 -26.85
CA PHE A 374 -10.19 -29.69 -28.08
C PHE A 374 -10.69 -30.97 -28.76
N GLY A 375 -12.00 -31.16 -28.78
CA GLY A 375 -12.64 -32.39 -29.26
C GLY A 375 -12.44 -33.57 -28.32
N ILE A 376 -13.34 -34.53 -28.38
CA ILE A 376 -13.17 -35.82 -27.73
C ILE A 376 -12.92 -36.83 -28.85
N TYR A 377 -11.88 -37.65 -28.71
CA TYR A 377 -11.71 -38.78 -29.62
C TYR A 377 -12.90 -39.72 -29.42
N THR A 378 -13.78 -39.81 -30.42
CA THR A 378 -14.84 -40.81 -30.49
C THR A 378 -14.28 -42.06 -31.20
N PRO A 379 -13.97 -43.15 -30.46
CA PRO A 379 -13.51 -44.40 -31.07
C PRO A 379 -14.62 -45.09 -31.89
N GLU A 380 -15.88 -44.67 -31.73
CA GLU A 380 -16.98 -45.20 -32.50
C GLU A 380 -16.94 -44.64 -33.93
N SER A 381 -16.36 -45.44 -34.83
CA SER A 381 -16.72 -45.42 -36.23
C SER A 381 -18.25 -45.30 -36.34
N ASN A 382 -18.77 -44.30 -37.04
CA ASN A 382 -20.16 -44.25 -37.46
C ASN A 382 -20.47 -45.56 -38.19
N LYS A 383 -20.98 -46.56 -37.47
CA LYS A 383 -21.56 -47.75 -38.08
C LYS A 383 -22.81 -47.26 -38.78
N ILE A 384 -22.67 -47.06 -40.08
CA ILE A 384 -23.76 -46.86 -41.02
C ILE A 384 -24.78 -47.97 -40.73
N VAL A 385 -25.92 -47.61 -40.13
CA VAL A 385 -27.07 -48.51 -40.11
C VAL A 385 -27.62 -48.49 -41.53
N HIS A 386 -27.19 -49.46 -42.34
CA HIS A 386 -27.79 -49.72 -43.63
C HIS A 386 -29.17 -50.32 -43.38
N LEU A 387 -30.21 -49.50 -43.33
CA LEU A 387 -31.58 -49.99 -43.45
C LEU A 387 -31.75 -50.44 -44.91
N ARG A 388 -31.69 -51.75 -45.12
CA ARG A 388 -32.26 -52.36 -46.33
C ARG A 388 -33.76 -52.41 -46.10
N GLU A 389 -34.50 -51.49 -46.71
CA GLU A 389 -35.93 -51.70 -46.89
C GLU A 389 -36.11 -52.98 -47.73
N LEU A 390 -36.77 -53.96 -47.12
CA LEU A 390 -37.19 -55.21 -47.75
C LEU A 390 -38.73 -55.21 -47.68
N TYR A 391 -39.28 -54.74 -48.80
CA TYR A 391 -40.67 -54.73 -49.28
C TYR A 391 -41.71 -53.87 -48.54
#